data_AF-A0AAQ5WZN3-F1
#
_entry.id   AF-A0AAQ5WZN3-F1
#
_cell.length_a   1.000
_cell.length_b   1.000
_cell.length_c   1.000
_cell.angle_alpha   90.00
_cell.angle_beta   90.00
_cell.angle_gamma   90.00
#
_symmetry.space_group_name_H-M   'P 1'
#
loop_
_entity.id
_entity.type
_entity.pdbx_description
1 polymer ?
#
loop_
_entity_poly.entity_id
_entity_poly.type
_entity_poly.pdbx_seq_one_letter_code
_entity_poly.pdbx_strand_id
1 'polypeptide(L)'
;MSTGRFRSGGRDKCRLHMVTWNVATAEPPEDVTSLLQLDVQPPTDLYVIGLQEVNATPIRFISDLIAEDSWSHVFMDTLAPRGFVKVTSVRMQGLLLLVFAKQIHLPFIRNIQTTYTRTGIFGYWGNKGGVSVRFSFYGHMVCFLNCHLAAHMNYSLQRVDEFEYILEAQDFDLYDTPQIRDHKVVFWFGDLNFRIADHGLHFLRSSINSGRLNLLWNKDQLIMMKKKEPFLQEFEEGPLDFKPTYKFDRNSDTYDTSGKKRKPAWTDRILWRIKPKTLPSEDDEEEKASTSTVDGQDEFPILVTQDKYTSDMSYGVSDHKPVIATFSLDLRKCFDTPLVHVSPVGVWSADQDALLTYTIQEDFMSSTWDWIGLYKVGFKSAADYETFVWVREDDLPEINEVIQRSVEKDEIPLLGGQYVLGYYSTNMQSIIGLSASFQILESKRAVMEGLVPEDINGFNK
;
A
#
# COMPACT_ATOMS: atom_id res chain seq x y z
N MET A 1 20.77 14.67 33.57
CA MET A 1 19.86 13.57 33.95
C MET A 1 18.45 14.13 34.03
N SER A 2 17.73 14.08 32.91
CA SER A 2 16.28 14.36 32.86
C SER A 2 15.64 13.02 32.49
N THR A 3 15.06 12.35 33.47
CA THR A 3 14.31 11.12 33.29
C THR A 3 12.96 11.47 32.67
N GLY A 4 12.88 11.41 31.34
CA GLY A 4 11.63 11.47 30.61
C GLY A 4 10.69 10.38 31.10
N ARG A 5 9.54 10.78 31.65
CA ARG A 5 8.45 9.87 32.00
C ARG A 5 8.01 9.11 30.74
N PHE A 6 8.38 7.84 30.64
CA PHE A 6 7.72 6.91 29.72
C PHE A 6 6.24 6.88 30.07
N ARG A 7 5.40 7.52 29.25
CA ARG A 7 3.96 7.25 29.25
C ARG A 7 3.81 5.77 28.90
N SER A 8 3.03 5.03 29.69
CA SER A 8 2.60 3.68 29.36
C SER A 8 1.72 3.74 28.11
N GLY A 9 2.35 3.73 26.93
CA GLY A 9 1.64 3.78 25.65
C GLY A 9 0.83 2.51 25.47
N GLY A 10 -0.50 2.63 25.36
CA GLY A 10 -1.33 1.54 24.88
C GLY A 10 -0.89 1.10 23.48
N ARG A 11 -1.16 -0.15 23.11
CA ARG A 11 -0.98 -0.59 21.73
C ARG A 11 -2.03 0.10 20.88
N ASP A 12 -1.59 0.73 19.81
CA ASP A 12 -2.48 1.27 18.80
C ASP A 12 -2.87 0.14 17.85
N LYS A 13 -4.16 0.06 17.53
CA LYS A 13 -4.71 -0.94 16.62
C LYS A 13 -4.98 -0.28 15.28
N CYS A 14 -4.23 -0.68 14.26
CA CYS A 14 -4.40 -0.22 12.88
C CYS A 14 -5.01 -1.34 12.03
N ARG A 15 -6.03 -1.04 11.22
CA ARG A 15 -6.68 -2.02 10.34
C ARG A 15 -6.13 -1.95 8.91
N LEU A 16 -5.58 -3.07 8.44
CA LEU A 16 -5.09 -3.23 7.07
C LEU A 16 -6.07 -4.08 6.26
N HIS A 17 -6.51 -3.59 5.10
CA HIS A 17 -7.31 -4.33 4.14
C HIS A 17 -6.48 -4.63 2.90
N MET A 18 -6.34 -5.91 2.57
CA MET A 18 -5.57 -6.39 1.44
C MET A 18 -6.48 -7.02 0.39
N VAL A 19 -6.20 -6.70 -0.87
CA VAL A 19 -6.84 -7.32 -2.02
C VAL A 19 -5.77 -7.91 -2.93
N THR A 20 -6.00 -9.12 -3.42
CA THR A 20 -5.27 -9.65 -4.56
C THR A 20 -6.23 -10.10 -5.65
N TRP A 21 -5.98 -9.71 -6.90
CA TRP A 21 -6.84 -10.07 -8.02
C TRP A 21 -6.10 -10.11 -9.35
N ASN A 22 -6.04 -11.28 -9.97
CA ASN A 22 -5.68 -11.40 -11.37
C ASN A 22 -6.88 -10.92 -12.21
N VAL A 23 -6.74 -9.77 -12.87
CA VAL A 23 -7.83 -9.12 -13.61
C VAL A 23 -7.93 -9.60 -15.05
N ALA A 24 -7.03 -10.48 -15.50
CA ALA A 24 -7.03 -11.08 -16.84
C ALA A 24 -7.24 -10.05 -17.96
N THR A 25 -6.57 -8.90 -17.86
CA THR A 25 -6.64 -7.74 -18.76
C THR A 25 -7.99 -7.03 -18.83
N ALA A 26 -8.93 -7.35 -17.94
CA ALA A 26 -10.21 -6.67 -17.83
C ALA A 26 -10.05 -5.23 -17.30
N GLU A 27 -10.99 -4.38 -17.69
CA GLU A 27 -11.18 -3.07 -17.09
C GLU A 27 -11.80 -3.20 -15.69
N PRO A 28 -11.56 -2.20 -14.81
CA PRO A 28 -12.24 -2.16 -13.53
C PRO A 28 -13.77 -2.11 -13.69
N PRO A 29 -14.53 -2.78 -12.81
CA PRO A 29 -15.96 -2.54 -12.71
C PRO A 29 -16.23 -1.12 -12.21
N GLU A 30 -17.41 -0.57 -12.52
CA GLU A 30 -17.81 0.77 -12.05
C GLU A 30 -17.90 0.86 -10.51
N ASP A 31 -18.26 -0.24 -9.85
CA ASP A 31 -18.40 -0.32 -8.40
C ASP A 31 -17.42 -1.34 -7.77
N VAL A 32 -16.50 -0.82 -6.95
CA VAL A 32 -15.53 -1.58 -6.16
C VAL A 32 -15.83 -1.55 -4.65
N THR A 33 -17.01 -1.10 -4.25
CA THR A 33 -17.39 -0.89 -2.83
C THR A 33 -17.36 -2.19 -2.02
N SER A 34 -17.89 -3.30 -2.55
CA SER A 34 -17.87 -4.60 -1.86
C SER A 34 -16.45 -5.18 -1.77
N LEU A 35 -15.65 -5.03 -2.84
CA LEU A 35 -14.25 -5.42 -2.89
C LEU A 35 -13.41 -4.75 -1.79
N LEU A 36 -13.64 -3.46 -1.58
CA LEU A 36 -12.96 -2.64 -0.59
C LEU A 36 -13.61 -2.69 0.81
N GLN A 37 -14.73 -3.39 0.96
CA GLN A 37 -15.49 -3.52 2.22
C GLN A 37 -15.69 -2.18 2.94
N LEU A 38 -16.02 -1.18 2.13
CA LEU A 38 -16.05 0.22 2.50
C LEU A 38 -16.96 0.54 3.71
N ASP A 39 -18.04 -0.22 3.89
CA ASP A 39 -19.05 0.06 4.92
C ASP A 39 -18.91 -0.87 6.16
N VAL A 40 -17.79 -1.56 6.29
CA VAL A 40 -17.53 -2.49 7.41
C VAL A 40 -16.85 -1.75 8.57
N GLN A 41 -17.35 -1.98 9.78
CA GLN A 41 -16.75 -1.49 11.03
C GLN A 41 -15.87 -2.58 11.69
N PRO A 42 -14.79 -2.22 12.42
CA PRO A 42 -14.18 -0.87 12.51
C PRO A 42 -13.59 -0.40 11.17
N PRO A 43 -13.40 0.92 10.95
CA PRO A 43 -12.97 1.41 9.64
C PRO A 43 -11.54 0.98 9.33
N THR A 44 -11.27 0.65 8.06
CA THR A 44 -9.91 0.38 7.55
C THR A 44 -9.02 1.61 7.68
N ASP A 45 -7.72 1.44 7.92
CA ASP A 45 -6.72 2.51 8.00
C ASP A 45 -5.77 2.50 6.80
N LEU A 46 -5.44 1.30 6.30
CA LEU A 46 -4.57 1.07 5.15
C LEU A 46 -5.26 0.13 4.15
N TYR A 47 -5.23 0.48 2.87
CA TYR A 47 -5.58 -0.42 1.76
C TYR A 47 -4.33 -0.79 0.99
N VAL A 48 -4.14 -2.08 0.73
CA VAL A 48 -3.07 -2.60 -0.12
C VAL A 48 -3.69 -3.49 -1.19
N ILE A 49 -3.55 -3.09 -2.46
CA ILE A 49 -4.23 -3.74 -3.58
C ILE A 49 -3.17 -4.22 -4.57
N GLY A 50 -3.09 -5.53 -4.74
CA GLY A 50 -2.18 -6.18 -5.71
C GLY A 50 -2.96 -6.79 -6.86
N LEU A 51 -2.73 -6.29 -8.07
CA LEU A 51 -3.34 -6.81 -9.29
C LEU A 51 -2.32 -7.55 -10.14
N GLN A 52 -2.79 -8.54 -10.90
CA GLN A 52 -2.02 -9.25 -11.93
C GLN A 52 -2.78 -9.23 -13.26
N GLU A 53 -2.05 -9.35 -14.35
CA GLU A 53 -2.59 -9.22 -15.72
C GLU A 53 -3.37 -7.92 -15.98
N VAL A 54 -3.01 -6.81 -15.32
CA VAL A 54 -3.50 -5.49 -15.74
C VAL A 54 -3.09 -5.24 -17.19
N ASN A 55 -3.98 -4.65 -17.99
CA ASN A 55 -3.73 -4.42 -19.41
C ASN A 55 -2.46 -3.57 -19.60
N ALA A 56 -1.45 -4.15 -20.26
CA ALA A 56 -0.13 -3.55 -20.47
C ALA A 56 0.25 -3.50 -21.96
N THR A 57 -0.75 -3.37 -22.85
CA THR A 57 -0.46 -3.16 -24.28
C THR A 57 0.46 -1.95 -24.47
N PRO A 58 1.40 -1.94 -25.44
CA PRO A 58 2.44 -0.90 -25.53
C PRO A 58 1.92 0.54 -25.55
N ILE A 59 0.82 0.79 -26.29
CA ILE A 59 0.15 2.10 -26.33
C ILE A 59 -0.33 2.51 -24.94
N ARG A 60 -0.94 1.57 -24.22
CA ARG A 60 -1.47 1.81 -22.89
C ARG A 60 -0.37 1.91 -21.84
N PHE A 61 0.69 1.12 -21.95
CA PHE A 61 1.86 1.24 -21.08
C PHE A 61 2.51 2.62 -21.19
N ILE A 62 2.63 3.19 -22.40
CA ILE A 62 3.12 4.56 -22.58
C ILE A 62 2.15 5.59 -21.99
N SER A 63 0.85 5.39 -22.19
CA SER A 63 -0.17 6.24 -21.55
C SER A 63 -0.09 6.17 -20.02
N ASP A 64 0.08 4.97 -19.45
CA ASP A 64 0.16 4.71 -18.02
C ASP A 64 1.49 5.22 -17.40
N LEU A 65 2.50 5.51 -18.22
CA LEU A 65 3.73 6.20 -17.77
C LEU A 65 3.53 7.72 -17.67
N ILE A 66 2.50 8.25 -18.33
CA ILE A 66 2.18 9.68 -18.39
C ILE A 66 0.95 10.01 -17.53
N ALA A 67 0.05 9.05 -17.35
CA ALA A 67 -1.20 9.14 -16.59
C ALA A 67 -1.39 7.89 -15.73
N GLU A 68 -2.23 7.96 -14.70
CA GLU A 68 -2.55 6.78 -13.89
C GLU A 68 -3.35 5.75 -14.70
N ASP A 69 -3.18 4.46 -14.40
CA ASP A 69 -3.96 3.41 -15.07
C ASP A 69 -5.43 3.40 -14.60
N SER A 70 -6.33 2.80 -15.38
CA SER A 70 -7.76 2.84 -15.08
C SER A 70 -8.13 2.20 -13.74
N TRP A 71 -7.40 1.18 -13.30
CA TRP A 71 -7.63 0.58 -11.98
C TRP A 71 -7.22 1.54 -10.88
N SER A 72 -6.04 2.15 -10.99
CA SER A 72 -5.56 3.17 -10.06
C SER A 72 -6.56 4.31 -9.92
N HIS A 73 -7.08 4.83 -11.04
CA HIS A 73 -8.11 5.86 -11.05
C HIS A 73 -9.39 5.47 -10.30
N VAL A 74 -9.97 4.30 -10.60
CA VAL A 74 -11.20 3.85 -9.93
C VAL A 74 -11.02 3.71 -8.42
N PHE A 75 -9.89 3.17 -7.96
CA PHE A 75 -9.61 3.07 -6.54
C PHE A 75 -9.39 4.44 -5.89
N MET A 76 -8.64 5.33 -6.54
CA MET A 76 -8.45 6.70 -6.05
C MET A 76 -9.78 7.45 -5.92
N ASP A 77 -10.64 7.39 -6.94
CA ASP A 77 -11.95 8.06 -6.95
C ASP A 77 -12.90 7.50 -5.89
N THR A 78 -12.81 6.19 -5.62
CA THR A 78 -13.64 5.53 -4.60
C THR A 78 -13.16 5.82 -3.17
N LEU A 79 -11.84 5.90 -2.97
CA LEU A 79 -11.23 6.00 -1.63
C LEU A 79 -11.03 7.44 -1.16
N ALA A 80 -10.73 8.38 -2.06
CA ALA A 80 -10.43 9.76 -1.67
C ALA A 80 -11.58 10.51 -0.95
N PRO A 81 -12.86 10.35 -1.35
CA PRO A 81 -13.99 10.92 -0.60
C PRO A 81 -14.10 10.41 0.85
N ARG A 82 -13.43 9.29 1.17
CA ARG A 82 -13.39 8.68 2.51
C ARG A 82 -12.11 9.05 3.28
N GLY A 83 -11.34 10.02 2.79
CA GLY A 83 -10.15 10.55 3.46
C GLY A 83 -8.89 9.68 3.27
N PHE A 84 -8.87 8.82 2.25
CA PHE A 84 -7.70 8.04 1.88
C PHE A 84 -6.91 8.72 0.77
N VAL A 85 -5.59 8.56 0.82
CA VAL A 85 -4.65 9.08 -0.18
C VAL A 85 -3.82 7.91 -0.69
N LYS A 86 -3.59 7.85 -2.00
CA LYS A 86 -2.62 6.94 -2.60
C LYS A 86 -1.23 7.36 -2.13
N VAL A 87 -0.65 6.52 -1.26
CA VAL A 87 0.65 6.71 -0.66
C VAL A 87 1.74 6.48 -1.70
N THR A 88 1.64 5.36 -2.42
CA THR A 88 2.57 5.00 -3.49
C THR A 88 2.00 3.86 -4.33
N SER A 89 2.64 3.61 -5.47
CA SER A 89 2.31 2.53 -6.38
C SER A 89 3.55 2.05 -7.12
N VAL A 90 3.58 0.76 -7.46
CA VAL A 90 4.63 0.18 -8.29
C VAL A 90 4.03 -0.76 -9.32
N ARG A 91 4.58 -0.73 -10.53
CA ARG A 91 4.09 -1.50 -11.65
C ARG A 91 5.21 -2.20 -12.41
N MET A 92 4.98 -3.46 -12.79
CA MET A 92 5.83 -4.22 -13.69
C MET A 92 4.96 -4.96 -14.72
N GLN A 93 4.88 -4.41 -15.94
CA GLN A 93 3.98 -4.91 -16.98
C GLN A 93 2.52 -5.01 -16.48
N GLY A 94 1.99 -6.21 -16.32
CA GLY A 94 0.64 -6.45 -15.80
C GLY A 94 0.55 -6.64 -14.28
N LEU A 95 1.66 -6.57 -13.54
CA LEU A 95 1.68 -6.56 -12.09
C LEU A 95 1.57 -5.12 -11.59
N LEU A 96 0.59 -4.83 -10.73
CA LEU A 96 0.39 -3.52 -10.13
C LEU A 96 0.21 -3.70 -8.63
N LEU A 97 0.85 -2.85 -7.82
CA LEU A 97 0.67 -2.78 -6.39
C LEU A 97 0.40 -1.33 -5.99
N LEU A 98 -0.72 -1.12 -5.31
CA LEU A 98 -1.19 0.17 -4.84
C LEU A 98 -1.29 0.17 -3.32
N VAL A 99 -0.85 1.25 -2.68
CA VAL A 99 -1.00 1.45 -1.24
C VAL A 99 -1.73 2.76 -0.99
N PHE A 100 -2.80 2.70 -0.20
CA PHE A 100 -3.55 3.85 0.27
C PHE A 100 -3.58 3.89 1.79
N ALA A 101 -3.58 5.08 2.35
CA ALA A 101 -3.70 5.28 3.79
C ALA A 101 -4.67 6.42 4.09
N LYS A 102 -5.36 6.35 5.24
CA LYS A 102 -6.05 7.55 5.75
C LYS A 102 -5.05 8.69 5.94
N GLN A 103 -5.48 9.91 5.67
CA GLN A 103 -4.65 11.12 5.77
C GLN A 103 -3.90 11.25 7.11
N ILE A 104 -4.54 10.86 8.21
CA ILE A 104 -3.96 10.90 9.57
C ILE A 104 -2.68 10.06 9.73
N HIS A 105 -2.45 9.09 8.84
CA HIS A 105 -1.29 8.20 8.89
C HIS A 105 -0.13 8.68 8.03
N LEU A 106 -0.36 9.60 7.07
CA LEU A 106 0.65 10.01 6.09
C LEU A 106 1.96 10.49 6.74
N PRO A 107 1.95 11.38 7.76
CA PRO A 107 3.18 11.87 8.41
C PRO A 107 4.04 10.78 9.09
N PHE A 108 3.48 9.58 9.23
CA PHE A 108 4.08 8.45 9.92
C PHE A 108 4.41 7.27 8.98
N ILE A 109 4.14 7.44 7.68
CA ILE A 109 4.61 6.55 6.62
C ILE A 109 5.83 7.21 6.00
N ARG A 110 7.02 6.67 6.26
CA ARG A 110 8.32 7.28 5.91
C ARG A 110 9.19 6.29 5.15
N ASN A 111 10.24 6.78 4.48
CA ASN A 111 11.23 5.96 3.78
C ASN A 111 10.59 4.98 2.79
N ILE A 112 9.67 5.50 1.97
CA ILE A 112 8.97 4.71 0.96
C ILE A 112 9.97 4.35 -0.14
N GLN A 113 10.07 3.05 -0.45
CA GLN A 113 10.76 2.59 -1.63
C GLN A 113 9.95 1.49 -2.31
N THR A 114 10.16 1.36 -3.61
CA THR A 114 9.52 0.33 -4.42
C THR A 114 10.55 -0.33 -5.31
N THR A 115 10.38 -1.62 -5.56
CA THR A 115 11.24 -2.37 -6.48
C THR A 115 10.46 -3.50 -7.14
N TYR A 116 11.08 -4.16 -8.10
CA TYR A 116 10.47 -5.27 -8.81
C TYR A 116 11.53 -6.25 -9.33
N THR A 117 11.11 -7.50 -9.53
CA THR A 117 11.93 -8.57 -10.10
C THR A 117 11.14 -9.27 -11.20
N ARG A 118 11.79 -9.51 -12.34
CA ARG A 118 11.21 -10.29 -13.45
C ARG A 118 11.66 -11.75 -13.30
N THR A 119 10.70 -12.67 -13.41
CA THR A 119 10.96 -14.13 -13.43
C THR A 119 10.41 -14.81 -14.68
N GLY A 120 9.99 -14.02 -15.68
CA GLY A 120 9.50 -14.52 -16.96
C GLY A 120 10.55 -15.28 -17.79
N ILE A 121 10.27 -15.45 -19.08
CA ILE A 121 11.15 -16.10 -20.05
C ILE A 121 12.60 -15.58 -19.91
N PHE A 122 13.51 -16.50 -19.57
CA PHE A 122 14.94 -16.27 -19.30
C PHE A 122 15.25 -15.30 -18.15
N GLY A 123 14.32 -14.97 -17.25
CA GLY A 123 14.53 -14.00 -16.17
C GLY A 123 14.56 -12.52 -16.61
N TYR A 124 14.52 -12.23 -17.92
CA TYR A 124 14.63 -10.87 -18.45
C TYR A 124 13.36 -10.37 -19.15
N TRP A 125 12.48 -11.28 -19.61
CA TRP A 125 11.31 -10.94 -20.42
C TRP A 125 10.06 -11.67 -19.97
N GLY A 126 8.98 -10.95 -19.69
CA GLY A 126 7.65 -11.54 -19.45
C GLY A 126 6.90 -10.90 -18.29
N ASN A 127 5.66 -11.35 -18.10
CA ASN A 127 4.67 -10.80 -17.16
C ASN A 127 4.65 -11.52 -15.80
N LYS A 128 5.76 -12.18 -15.43
CA LYS A 128 5.91 -12.96 -14.20
C LYS A 128 7.01 -12.35 -13.34
N GLY A 129 6.84 -12.47 -12.03
CA GLY A 129 7.78 -11.96 -11.03
C GLY A 129 7.08 -11.35 -9.83
N GLY A 130 7.69 -10.34 -9.24
CA GLY A 130 7.17 -9.67 -8.05
C GLY A 130 7.41 -8.18 -8.09
N VAL A 131 6.45 -7.41 -7.56
CA VAL A 131 6.61 -5.97 -7.29
C VAL A 131 6.43 -5.75 -5.79
N SER A 132 7.22 -4.87 -5.20
CA SER A 132 7.16 -4.61 -3.77
C SER A 132 7.10 -3.12 -3.44
N VAL A 133 6.39 -2.83 -2.37
CA VAL A 133 6.38 -1.54 -1.69
C VAL A 133 6.82 -1.79 -0.26
N ARG A 134 7.79 -0.99 0.20
CA ARG A 134 8.21 -0.99 1.60
C ARG A 134 8.25 0.41 2.16
N PHE A 135 8.02 0.52 3.47
CA PHE A 135 8.10 1.78 4.20
C PHE A 135 8.21 1.53 5.70
N SER A 136 8.64 2.57 6.42
CA SER A 136 8.50 2.67 7.86
C SER A 136 7.08 3.14 8.20
N PHE A 137 6.34 2.34 8.97
CA PHE A 137 5.02 2.71 9.49
C PHE A 137 5.07 2.86 11.00
N TYR A 138 4.98 4.10 11.50
CA TYR A 138 5.18 4.40 12.92
C TYR A 138 6.50 3.82 13.48
N GLY A 139 7.53 3.70 12.63
CA GLY A 139 8.84 3.15 12.95
C GLY A 139 9.02 1.66 12.71
N HIS A 140 7.96 0.95 12.30
CA HIS A 140 8.05 -0.47 11.94
C HIS A 140 8.26 -0.61 10.44
N MET A 141 9.35 -1.25 10.03
CA MET A 141 9.62 -1.53 8.62
C MET A 141 8.70 -2.64 8.12
N VAL A 142 7.80 -2.31 7.20
CA VAL A 142 6.83 -3.23 6.60
C VAL A 142 7.08 -3.34 5.09
N CYS A 143 6.89 -4.54 4.54
CA CYS A 143 7.02 -4.80 3.10
C CYS A 143 5.79 -5.54 2.58
N PHE A 144 5.27 -5.10 1.43
CA PHE A 144 4.17 -5.71 0.70
C PHE A 144 4.71 -6.20 -0.64
N LEU A 145 4.63 -7.50 -0.88
CA LEU A 145 5.12 -8.17 -2.08
C LEU A 145 3.97 -8.80 -2.85
N ASN A 146 3.62 -8.21 -4.00
CA ASN A 146 2.64 -8.75 -4.94
C ASN A 146 3.36 -9.56 -6.04
N CYS A 147 3.01 -10.83 -6.20
CA CYS A 147 3.64 -11.75 -7.15
C CYS A 147 2.66 -12.25 -8.23
N HIS A 148 3.23 -12.61 -9.38
CA HIS A 148 2.59 -13.44 -10.40
C HIS A 148 3.59 -14.52 -10.81
N LEU A 149 3.40 -15.73 -10.28
CA LEU A 149 4.37 -16.83 -10.42
C LEU A 149 4.03 -17.76 -11.59
N ALA A 150 4.96 -18.66 -11.96
CA ALA A 150 4.80 -19.61 -13.05
C ALA A 150 3.46 -20.35 -13.02
N ALA A 151 2.70 -20.24 -14.12
CA ALA A 151 1.42 -20.89 -14.29
C ALA A 151 1.57 -22.39 -14.61
N HIS A 152 0.47 -23.13 -14.54
CA HIS A 152 0.32 -24.58 -14.81
C HIS A 152 0.71 -25.54 -13.65
N MET A 153 0.18 -26.76 -13.75
CA MET A 153 0.18 -27.78 -12.71
C MET A 153 1.59 -28.27 -12.32
N ASN A 154 2.50 -28.40 -13.29
CA ASN A 154 3.76 -29.11 -13.09
C ASN A 154 4.90 -28.24 -12.53
N TYR A 155 4.65 -26.95 -12.29
CA TYR A 155 5.69 -25.97 -11.93
C TYR A 155 5.67 -25.60 -10.45
N SER A 156 5.22 -26.49 -9.56
CA SER A 156 5.15 -26.18 -8.13
C SER A 156 6.51 -25.90 -7.51
N LEU A 157 7.56 -26.63 -7.91
CA LEU A 157 8.92 -26.40 -7.42
C LEU A 157 9.49 -25.09 -8.01
N GLN A 158 9.34 -24.89 -9.32
CA GLN A 158 9.74 -23.64 -9.98
C GLN A 158 9.12 -22.41 -9.31
N ARG A 159 7.87 -22.47 -8.85
CA ARG A 159 7.24 -21.35 -8.12
C ARG A 159 7.91 -21.06 -6.77
N VAL A 160 8.42 -22.09 -6.10
CA VAL A 160 9.21 -21.93 -4.87
C VAL A 160 10.54 -21.25 -5.22
N ASP A 161 11.25 -21.77 -6.23
CA ASP A 161 12.53 -21.20 -6.68
C ASP A 161 12.37 -19.74 -7.14
N GLU A 162 11.29 -19.42 -7.86
CA GLU A 162 10.95 -18.05 -8.29
C GLU A 162 10.70 -17.13 -7.09
N PHE A 163 9.99 -17.61 -6.07
CA PHE A 163 9.72 -16.82 -4.88
C PHE A 163 11.00 -16.57 -4.06
N GLU A 164 11.82 -17.60 -3.85
CA GLU A 164 13.12 -17.47 -3.18
C GLU A 164 14.02 -16.47 -3.91
N TYR A 165 14.13 -16.59 -5.23
CA TYR A 165 14.88 -15.64 -6.05
C TYR A 165 14.35 -14.20 -5.92
N ILE A 166 13.02 -14.00 -5.90
CA ILE A 166 12.44 -12.66 -5.69
C ILE A 166 12.83 -12.09 -4.31
N LEU A 167 12.82 -12.92 -3.26
CA LEU A 167 13.20 -12.50 -1.90
C LEU A 167 14.66 -12.04 -1.82
N GLU A 168 15.55 -12.68 -2.58
CA GLU A 168 16.99 -12.40 -2.59
C GLU A 168 17.39 -11.28 -3.55
N ALA A 169 16.71 -11.16 -4.70
CA ALA A 169 17.09 -10.23 -5.76
C ALA A 169 16.58 -8.80 -5.54
N GLN A 170 15.54 -8.61 -4.71
CA GLN A 170 15.01 -7.27 -4.41
C GLN A 170 15.82 -6.62 -3.28
N ASP A 171 16.61 -5.64 -3.68
CA ASP A 171 17.41 -4.81 -2.79
C ASP A 171 16.83 -3.40 -2.67
N PHE A 172 16.87 -2.88 -1.45
CA PHE A 172 16.38 -1.58 -1.04
C PHE A 172 17.58 -0.77 -0.54
N ASP A 173 17.84 0.40 -1.13
CA ASP A 173 19.03 1.23 -0.88
C ASP A 173 19.01 1.91 0.50
N LEU A 174 18.93 1.10 1.58
CA LEU A 174 18.85 1.54 2.97
C LEU A 174 19.60 0.56 3.87
N TYR A 175 20.50 1.11 4.70
CA TYR A 175 21.42 0.35 5.54
C TYR A 175 20.76 -0.57 6.59
N ASP A 176 19.51 -0.32 6.98
CA ASP A 176 18.87 -1.02 8.10
C ASP A 176 18.06 -2.25 7.70
N THR A 177 17.45 -2.24 6.50
CA THR A 177 16.53 -3.27 6.01
C THR A 177 16.61 -3.40 4.48
N PRO A 178 17.78 -3.83 3.95
CA PRO A 178 18.06 -3.84 2.52
C PRO A 178 17.31 -4.92 1.74
N GLN A 179 16.96 -6.06 2.35
CA GLN A 179 16.24 -7.13 1.66
C GLN A 179 14.81 -7.28 2.17
N ILE A 180 13.94 -7.93 1.38
CA ILE A 180 12.55 -8.20 1.77
C ILE A 180 12.49 -8.90 3.14
N ARG A 181 13.35 -9.90 3.38
CA ARG A 181 13.35 -10.70 4.61
C ARG A 181 13.81 -9.92 5.86
N ASP A 182 14.44 -8.77 5.70
CA ASP A 182 14.92 -7.95 6.81
C ASP A 182 13.82 -7.15 7.49
N HIS A 183 12.72 -6.93 6.77
CA HIS A 183 11.57 -6.17 7.24
C HIS A 183 10.88 -6.89 8.40
N LYS A 184 10.38 -6.10 9.35
CA LYS A 184 9.72 -6.61 10.56
C LYS A 184 8.46 -7.39 10.23
N VAL A 185 7.69 -6.92 9.24
CA VAL A 185 6.53 -7.62 8.69
C VAL A 185 6.64 -7.65 7.17
N VAL A 186 6.45 -8.84 6.59
CA VAL A 186 6.37 -9.04 5.14
C VAL A 186 5.02 -9.65 4.82
N PHE A 187 4.24 -9.00 3.96
CA PHE A 187 3.05 -9.59 3.36
C PHE A 187 3.40 -10.09 1.96
N TRP A 188 3.17 -11.38 1.70
CA TRP A 188 3.40 -12.02 0.40
C TRP A 188 2.07 -12.48 -0.18
N PHE A 189 1.70 -11.95 -1.34
CA PHE A 189 0.40 -12.16 -1.93
C PHE A 189 0.44 -12.08 -3.45
N GLY A 190 -0.64 -12.46 -4.12
CA GLY A 190 -0.70 -12.42 -5.59
C GLY A 190 -1.40 -13.61 -6.20
N ASP A 191 -1.34 -13.70 -7.53
CA ASP A 191 -1.56 -14.94 -8.27
C ASP A 191 -0.30 -15.81 -8.17
N LEU A 192 -0.22 -16.52 -7.05
CA LEU A 192 0.86 -17.44 -6.77
C LEU A 192 0.77 -18.71 -7.61
N ASN A 193 -0.31 -18.93 -8.36
CA ASN A 193 -0.47 -19.99 -9.35
C ASN A 193 -0.32 -21.44 -8.85
N PHE A 194 -0.26 -21.69 -7.53
CA PHE A 194 -0.31 -23.04 -6.96
C PHE A 194 -1.66 -23.72 -7.26
N ARG A 195 -1.62 -25.03 -7.53
CA ARG A 195 -2.76 -25.82 -8.01
C ARG A 195 -3.13 -26.93 -7.04
N ILE A 196 -4.24 -27.62 -7.31
CA ILE A 196 -4.66 -28.81 -6.56
C ILE A 196 -4.19 -30.06 -7.33
N ALA A 197 -3.19 -30.77 -6.78
CA ALA A 197 -2.39 -31.76 -7.51
C ALA A 197 -3.13 -33.06 -7.89
N ASP A 198 -4.09 -33.53 -7.08
CA ASP A 198 -4.39 -34.98 -7.08
C ASP A 198 -5.86 -35.36 -6.84
N HIS A 199 -6.77 -34.66 -7.52
CA HIS A 199 -8.16 -35.09 -7.61
C HIS A 199 -8.63 -35.16 -9.06
N GLY A 200 -9.35 -36.23 -9.40
CA GLY A 200 -10.17 -36.26 -10.61
C GLY A 200 -11.19 -35.11 -10.56
N LEU A 201 -11.48 -34.50 -11.71
CA LEU A 201 -12.32 -33.30 -11.79
C LEU A 201 -13.70 -33.47 -11.11
N HIS A 202 -14.24 -34.70 -11.15
CA HIS A 202 -15.51 -35.03 -10.49
C HIS A 202 -15.45 -34.91 -8.96
N PHE A 203 -14.44 -35.50 -8.31
CA PHE A 203 -14.28 -35.41 -6.85
C PHE A 203 -14.09 -33.95 -6.43
N LEU A 204 -13.22 -33.23 -7.15
CA LEU A 204 -12.95 -31.82 -6.87
C LEU A 204 -14.24 -30.97 -6.97
N ARG A 205 -15.02 -31.12 -8.04
CA ARG A 205 -16.31 -30.41 -8.19
C ARG A 205 -17.32 -30.80 -7.11
N SER A 206 -17.40 -32.09 -6.76
CA SER A 206 -18.29 -32.57 -5.71
C SER A 206 -17.92 -31.97 -4.34
N SER A 207 -16.64 -31.91 -4.00
CA SER A 207 -16.16 -31.31 -2.74
C SER A 207 -16.45 -29.81 -2.69
N ILE A 208 -16.21 -29.07 -3.77
CA ILE A 208 -16.53 -27.63 -3.86
C ILE A 208 -18.04 -27.40 -3.71
N ASN A 209 -18.87 -28.13 -4.45
CA ASN A 209 -20.32 -27.95 -4.43
C ASN A 209 -20.96 -28.33 -3.10
N SER A 210 -20.36 -29.27 -2.36
CA SER A 210 -20.81 -29.68 -1.02
C SER A 210 -20.19 -28.87 0.11
N GLY A 211 -19.38 -27.84 -0.19
CA GLY A 211 -18.70 -27.02 0.83
C GLY A 211 -17.62 -27.76 1.63
N ARG A 212 -17.24 -28.99 1.23
CA ARG A 212 -16.24 -29.82 1.92
C ARG A 212 -14.83 -29.49 1.42
N LEU A 213 -14.45 -28.23 1.53
CA LEU A 213 -13.21 -27.68 0.99
C LEU A 213 -11.96 -28.25 1.67
N ASN A 214 -12.05 -28.55 2.97
CA ASN A 214 -10.99 -29.16 3.77
C ASN A 214 -10.46 -30.48 3.20
N LEU A 215 -11.29 -31.22 2.44
CA LEU A 215 -10.87 -32.45 1.76
C LEU A 215 -9.84 -32.22 0.65
N LEU A 216 -9.69 -30.98 0.18
CA LEU A 216 -8.80 -30.60 -0.92
C LEU A 216 -7.45 -30.04 -0.43
N TRP A 217 -7.36 -29.59 0.82
CA TRP A 217 -6.20 -28.87 1.35
C TRP A 217 -4.91 -29.69 1.33
N ASN A 218 -4.99 -31.01 1.59
CA ASN A 218 -3.81 -31.87 1.56
C ASN A 218 -3.21 -32.06 0.15
N LYS A 219 -3.95 -31.66 -0.89
CA LYS A 219 -3.51 -31.67 -2.29
C LYS A 219 -3.27 -30.27 -2.85
N ASP A 220 -3.48 -29.22 -2.06
CA ASP A 220 -3.08 -27.85 -2.43
C ASP A 220 -1.55 -27.76 -2.45
N GLN A 221 -0.99 -27.38 -3.59
CA GLN A 221 0.46 -27.40 -3.77
C GLN A 221 1.20 -26.42 -2.86
N LEU A 222 0.62 -25.26 -2.50
CA LEU A 222 1.28 -24.34 -1.59
C LEU A 222 1.34 -24.94 -0.18
N ILE A 223 0.22 -25.49 0.32
CA ILE A 223 0.18 -26.20 1.60
C ILE A 223 1.17 -27.38 1.61
N MET A 224 1.28 -28.11 0.50
CA MET A 224 2.26 -29.20 0.37
C MET A 224 3.70 -28.69 0.38
N MET A 225 4.00 -27.56 -0.27
CA MET A 225 5.35 -26.99 -0.31
C MET A 225 5.74 -26.38 1.03
N LYS A 226 4.83 -25.71 1.75
CA LYS A 226 5.10 -25.25 3.13
C LYS A 226 5.56 -26.40 4.05
N LYS A 227 5.04 -27.62 3.87
CA LYS A 227 5.49 -28.79 4.65
C LYS A 227 6.90 -29.28 4.29
N LYS A 228 7.39 -28.97 3.09
CA LYS A 228 8.66 -29.46 2.56
C LYS A 228 9.77 -28.43 2.68
N GLU A 229 9.45 -27.17 2.45
CA GLU A 229 10.42 -26.07 2.34
C GLU A 229 10.40 -25.24 3.63
N PRO A 230 11.50 -25.24 4.42
CA PRO A 230 11.53 -24.56 5.71
C PRO A 230 11.25 -23.07 5.65
N PHE A 231 11.78 -22.35 4.64
CA PHE A 231 11.60 -20.89 4.56
C PHE A 231 10.14 -20.48 4.30
N LEU A 232 9.34 -21.35 3.67
CA LEU A 232 7.91 -21.13 3.47
C LEU A 232 7.10 -21.32 4.77
N GLN A 233 7.66 -22.02 5.77
CA GLN A 233 7.01 -22.19 7.08
C GLN A 233 7.05 -20.91 7.91
N GLU A 234 7.94 -19.97 7.58
CA GLU A 234 8.00 -18.65 8.22
C GLU A 234 6.81 -17.75 7.82
N PHE A 235 6.09 -18.10 6.76
CA PHE A 235 4.90 -17.38 6.31
C PHE A 235 3.64 -18.06 6.84
N GLU A 236 2.80 -17.30 7.52
CA GLU A 236 1.48 -17.69 8.00
C GLU A 236 0.42 -17.43 6.92
N GLU A 237 -0.63 -18.26 6.94
CA GLU A 237 -1.80 -18.13 6.06
C GLU A 237 -3.04 -18.65 6.78
N GLY A 238 -4.17 -17.93 6.67
CA GLY A 238 -5.44 -18.39 7.20
C GLY A 238 -6.04 -19.58 6.44
N PRO A 239 -7.10 -20.20 7.00
CA PRO A 239 -7.76 -21.33 6.36
C PRO A 239 -8.43 -20.93 5.03
N LEU A 240 -8.37 -21.81 4.04
CA LEU A 240 -9.01 -21.63 2.73
C LEU A 240 -10.48 -22.04 2.79
N ASP A 241 -11.28 -21.28 3.54
CA ASP A 241 -12.72 -21.52 3.77
C ASP A 241 -13.62 -20.91 2.67
N PHE A 242 -13.04 -20.48 1.56
CA PHE A 242 -13.71 -19.95 0.37
C PHE A 242 -13.44 -20.84 -0.84
N LYS A 243 -14.32 -20.82 -1.86
CA LYS A 243 -14.16 -21.67 -3.05
C LYS A 243 -12.87 -21.32 -3.82
N PRO A 244 -12.27 -22.28 -4.54
CA PRO A 244 -11.14 -22.01 -5.45
C PRO A 244 -11.43 -20.84 -6.39
N THR A 245 -10.48 -19.94 -6.53
CA THR A 245 -10.64 -18.62 -7.18
C THR A 245 -10.39 -18.65 -8.69
N TYR A 246 -9.84 -19.75 -9.19
CA TYR A 246 -9.55 -20.00 -10.60
C TYR A 246 -10.04 -21.39 -11.00
N LYS A 247 -10.42 -21.71 -12.24
CA LYS A 247 -10.65 -20.82 -13.38
C LYS A 247 -12.14 -20.73 -13.67
N PHE A 248 -12.68 -19.53 -13.77
CA PHE A 248 -14.07 -19.27 -14.12
C PHE A 248 -14.25 -18.93 -15.59
N ASP A 249 -15.44 -19.19 -16.12
CA ASP A 249 -15.89 -18.50 -17.33
C ASP A 249 -16.17 -17.04 -16.96
N ARG A 250 -15.79 -16.08 -17.82
CA ARG A 250 -16.01 -14.66 -17.54
C ARG A 250 -17.50 -14.35 -17.42
N ASN A 251 -17.83 -13.45 -16.51
CA ASN A 251 -19.17 -13.01 -16.14
C ASN A 251 -20.07 -14.18 -15.71
N SER A 252 -19.48 -15.18 -15.05
CA SER A 252 -20.16 -16.39 -14.60
C SER A 252 -19.56 -16.91 -13.28
N ASP A 253 -20.36 -17.69 -12.55
CA ASP A 253 -19.92 -18.48 -11.39
C ASP A 253 -19.60 -19.93 -11.77
N THR A 254 -19.60 -20.23 -13.07
CA THR A 254 -19.28 -21.56 -13.58
C THR A 254 -17.78 -21.69 -13.82
N TYR A 255 -17.19 -22.76 -13.30
CA TYR A 255 -15.80 -23.12 -13.57
C TYR A 255 -15.61 -23.63 -15.00
N ASP A 256 -14.49 -23.20 -15.61
CA ASP A 256 -14.03 -23.41 -16.98
C ASP A 256 -14.78 -24.51 -17.77
N THR A 257 -15.65 -24.06 -18.68
CA THR A 257 -16.39 -24.93 -19.61
C THR A 257 -15.66 -25.13 -20.94
N SER A 258 -14.50 -24.48 -21.13
CA SER A 258 -13.71 -24.62 -22.36
C SER A 258 -13.19 -26.04 -22.58
N GLY A 259 -12.72 -26.33 -23.79
CA GLY A 259 -12.12 -27.63 -24.11
C GLY A 259 -10.91 -28.00 -23.24
N LYS A 260 -10.24 -27.01 -22.61
CA LYS A 260 -9.09 -27.25 -21.72
C LYS A 260 -9.51 -27.75 -20.33
N LYS A 261 -10.75 -27.50 -19.89
CA LYS A 261 -11.34 -27.94 -18.62
C LYS A 261 -10.36 -27.84 -17.45
N ARG A 262 -9.78 -26.66 -17.25
CA ARG A 262 -8.81 -26.42 -16.17
C ARG A 262 -9.44 -26.77 -14.82
N LYS A 263 -8.70 -27.52 -14.01
CA LYS A 263 -9.14 -27.85 -12.65
C LYS A 263 -9.19 -26.56 -11.82
N PRO A 264 -10.27 -26.37 -11.03
CA PRO A 264 -10.30 -25.29 -10.07
C PRO A 264 -9.12 -25.33 -9.08
N ALA A 265 -8.61 -24.16 -8.69
CA ALA A 265 -7.47 -24.02 -7.78
C ALA A 265 -7.52 -22.70 -7.00
N TRP A 266 -6.93 -22.68 -5.81
CA TRP A 266 -6.62 -21.47 -5.04
C TRP A 266 -5.28 -20.91 -5.51
N THR A 267 -5.32 -20.20 -6.63
CA THR A 267 -4.15 -19.57 -7.24
C THR A 267 -3.80 -18.25 -6.56
N ASP A 268 -4.82 -17.52 -6.09
CA ASP A 268 -4.74 -16.19 -5.52
C ASP A 268 -4.67 -16.28 -4.00
N ARG A 269 -3.60 -15.78 -3.37
CA ARG A 269 -3.27 -16.06 -1.95
C ARG A 269 -2.74 -14.82 -1.24
N ILE A 270 -2.93 -14.76 0.08
CA ILE A 270 -2.39 -13.71 0.96
C ILE A 270 -1.77 -14.36 2.20
N LEU A 271 -0.44 -14.22 2.35
CA LEU A 271 0.36 -14.73 3.44
C LEU A 271 1.11 -13.59 4.13
N TRP A 272 1.58 -13.81 5.35
CA TRP A 272 2.42 -12.84 6.07
C TRP A 272 3.49 -13.51 6.91
N ARG A 273 4.59 -12.82 7.14
CA ARG A 273 5.69 -13.23 8.01
C ARG A 273 6.02 -12.10 8.96
N ILE A 274 6.26 -12.43 10.22
CA ILE A 274 6.85 -11.52 11.20
C ILE A 274 8.28 -11.98 11.43
N LYS A 275 9.26 -11.06 11.34
CA LYS A 275 10.66 -11.38 11.57
C LYS A 275 10.83 -11.97 12.98
N PRO A 276 11.43 -13.18 13.12
CA PRO A 276 11.70 -13.75 14.43
C PRO A 276 12.61 -12.85 15.25
N LYS A 277 12.45 -12.88 16.58
CA LYS A 277 13.39 -12.24 17.49
C LYS A 277 14.74 -12.94 17.39
N THR A 278 15.79 -12.20 17.03
CA THR A 278 17.17 -12.66 17.23
C THR A 278 17.45 -12.67 18.73
N LEU A 279 17.69 -13.84 19.30
CA LEU A 279 18.24 -13.93 20.66
C LEU A 279 19.72 -13.50 20.57
N PRO A 280 20.24 -12.72 21.53
CA PRO A 280 21.66 -12.40 21.55
C PRO A 280 22.48 -13.69 21.63
N SER A 281 23.55 -13.79 20.85
CA SER A 281 24.55 -14.84 21.02
C SER A 281 25.45 -14.51 22.21
N GLU A 282 26.11 -15.52 22.80
CA GLU A 282 27.01 -15.33 23.96
C GLU A 282 28.19 -14.40 23.64
N ASP A 283 28.52 -14.22 22.36
CA ASP A 283 29.57 -13.32 21.88
C ASP A 283 29.10 -11.84 21.77
N ASP A 284 27.78 -11.56 21.78
CA ASP A 284 27.20 -10.21 21.65
C ASP A 284 27.18 -9.43 22.99
N GLU A 285 27.51 -10.07 24.12
CA GLU A 285 27.53 -9.42 25.43
C GLU A 285 28.78 -8.55 25.65
N GLU A 286 29.91 -8.86 24.99
CA GLU A 286 31.16 -8.08 25.13
C GLU A 286 31.16 -6.80 24.25
N GLU A 287 30.51 -6.79 23.09
CA GLU A 287 30.43 -5.59 22.23
C GLU A 287 29.40 -4.55 22.71
N LYS A 288 28.37 -4.96 23.46
CA LYS A 288 27.35 -4.06 24.02
C LYS A 288 27.87 -3.08 25.09
N ALA A 289 29.09 -3.27 25.58
CA ALA A 289 29.74 -2.33 26.49
C ALA A 289 30.32 -1.09 25.79
N SER A 290 30.44 -1.10 24.45
CA SER A 290 31.23 -0.09 23.71
C SER A 290 30.43 0.71 22.65
N THR A 291 29.25 0.25 22.25
CA THR A 291 28.37 1.00 21.34
C THR A 291 26.92 0.95 21.82
N SER A 292 26.35 2.10 22.13
CA SER A 292 24.95 2.24 22.52
C SER A 292 24.02 2.15 21.31
N THR A 293 23.98 1.00 20.64
CA THR A 293 22.87 0.63 19.75
C THR A 293 22.10 -0.49 20.43
N VAL A 294 21.35 -0.08 21.45
CA VAL A 294 20.43 -0.95 22.18
C VAL A 294 19.41 -1.49 21.18
N ASP A 295 19.26 -2.80 21.18
CA ASP A 295 18.25 -3.58 20.48
C ASP A 295 16.83 -3.16 20.94
N GLY A 296 16.39 -1.99 20.47
CA GLY A 296 15.13 -1.34 20.81
C GLY A 296 13.91 -1.95 20.10
N GLN A 297 14.11 -2.93 19.21
CA GLN A 297 13.01 -3.55 18.46
C GLN A 297 12.04 -4.32 19.36
N ASP A 298 12.54 -4.86 20.48
CA ASP A 298 11.75 -5.56 21.49
C ASP A 298 10.92 -4.61 22.37
N GLU A 299 11.34 -3.36 22.49
CA GLU A 299 10.57 -2.33 23.19
C GLU A 299 9.28 -1.98 22.42
N PHE A 300 9.30 -2.11 21.10
CA PHE A 300 8.18 -1.76 20.21
C PHE A 300 7.67 -3.00 19.48
N PRO A 301 6.88 -3.88 20.10
CA PRO A 301 6.34 -5.06 19.41
C PRO A 301 5.28 -4.68 18.37
N ILE A 302 5.16 -5.52 17.34
CA ILE A 302 4.03 -5.55 16.41
C ILE A 302 3.41 -6.94 16.42
N LEU A 303 2.10 -7.01 16.53
CA LEU A 303 1.32 -8.23 16.39
C LEU A 303 0.42 -8.09 15.17
N VAL A 304 0.42 -9.12 14.32
CA VAL A 304 -0.42 -9.21 13.13
C VAL A 304 -1.45 -10.30 13.36
N THR A 305 -2.72 -9.94 13.33
CA THR A 305 -3.84 -10.88 13.41
C THR A 305 -4.64 -10.82 12.11
N GLN A 306 -4.82 -11.94 11.43
CA GLN A 306 -5.73 -12.00 10.27
C GLN A 306 -7.17 -12.16 10.76
N ASP A 307 -7.97 -11.12 10.61
CA ASP A 307 -9.37 -11.08 11.06
C ASP A 307 -10.33 -11.72 10.05
N LYS A 308 -9.98 -11.65 8.76
CA LYS A 308 -10.79 -12.18 7.66
C LYS A 308 -9.89 -12.66 6.54
N TYR A 309 -10.26 -13.77 5.91
CA TYR A 309 -9.65 -14.26 4.68
C TYR A 309 -10.72 -14.92 3.83
N THR A 310 -11.04 -14.33 2.68
CA THR A 310 -12.16 -14.78 1.83
C THR A 310 -11.92 -14.38 0.38
N SER A 311 -12.79 -14.83 -0.51
CA SER A 311 -12.91 -14.28 -1.86
C SER A 311 -14.31 -13.70 -2.08
N ASP A 312 -14.39 -12.58 -2.81
CA ASP A 312 -15.66 -12.03 -3.26
C ASP A 312 -16.05 -12.66 -4.61
N MET A 313 -16.97 -13.61 -4.53
CA MET A 313 -17.42 -14.38 -5.69
C MET A 313 -18.32 -13.57 -6.63
N SER A 314 -18.82 -12.39 -6.22
CA SER A 314 -19.76 -11.60 -7.02
C SER A 314 -19.12 -10.94 -8.25
N TYR A 315 -17.81 -10.71 -8.22
CA TYR A 315 -17.08 -10.14 -9.34
C TYR A 315 -16.88 -11.17 -10.46
N GLY A 316 -17.31 -10.82 -11.69
CA GLY A 316 -17.30 -11.72 -12.85
C GLY A 316 -16.33 -11.32 -13.98
N VAL A 317 -15.76 -10.12 -13.96
CA VAL A 317 -15.06 -9.57 -15.13
C VAL A 317 -13.80 -10.35 -15.55
N SER A 318 -13.19 -11.09 -14.62
CA SER A 318 -12.02 -11.94 -14.82
C SER A 318 -12.37 -13.43 -14.73
N ASP A 319 -11.48 -14.29 -15.23
CA ASP A 319 -11.52 -15.73 -14.97
C ASP A 319 -10.96 -16.11 -13.59
N HIS A 320 -10.51 -15.11 -12.81
CA HIS A 320 -10.22 -15.21 -11.39
C HIS A 320 -11.21 -14.38 -10.56
N LYS A 321 -11.49 -14.84 -9.33
CA LYS A 321 -12.25 -14.10 -8.32
C LYS A 321 -11.30 -13.39 -7.36
N PRO A 322 -11.56 -12.13 -6.97
CA PRO A 322 -10.68 -11.39 -6.06
C PRO A 322 -10.63 -12.06 -4.68
N VAL A 323 -9.45 -12.06 -4.07
CA VAL A 323 -9.20 -12.52 -2.70
C VAL A 323 -8.95 -11.33 -1.81
N ILE A 324 -9.56 -11.36 -0.62
CA ILE A 324 -9.55 -10.28 0.36
C ILE A 324 -9.07 -10.85 1.70
N ALA A 325 -8.15 -10.13 2.33
CA ALA A 325 -7.80 -10.36 3.72
C ALA A 325 -7.86 -9.05 4.51
N THR A 326 -8.35 -9.10 5.75
CA THR A 326 -8.25 -7.96 6.67
C THR A 326 -7.40 -8.34 7.87
N PHE A 327 -6.54 -7.44 8.28
CA PHE A 327 -5.62 -7.64 9.39
C PHE A 327 -5.77 -6.55 10.44
N SER A 328 -5.61 -6.94 11.68
CA SER A 328 -5.39 -6.07 12.83
C SER A 328 -3.89 -6.02 13.13
N LEU A 329 -3.32 -4.82 13.04
CA LEU A 329 -1.93 -4.54 13.39
C LEU A 329 -1.91 -3.85 14.76
N ASP A 330 -1.65 -4.64 15.81
CA ASP A 330 -1.47 -4.09 17.16
C ASP A 330 0.01 -3.73 17.33
N LEU A 331 0.32 -2.44 17.23
CA LEU A 331 1.69 -1.94 17.27
C LEU A 331 1.89 -0.90 18.38
N ARG A 332 3.07 -0.90 18.99
CA ARG A 332 3.53 0.25 19.78
C ARG A 332 4.29 1.18 18.85
N LYS A 333 3.82 2.42 18.70
CA LYS A 333 4.48 3.41 17.83
C LYS A 333 5.88 3.73 18.36
N CYS A 334 6.90 3.68 17.49
CA CYS A 334 8.24 4.15 17.83
C CYS A 334 8.28 5.69 17.89
N PHE A 335 7.42 6.34 17.11
CA PHE A 335 7.20 7.79 17.09
C PHE A 335 5.72 8.09 16.86
N ASP A 336 5.18 9.11 17.54
CA ASP A 336 3.81 9.60 17.40
C ASP A 336 3.72 11.10 17.05
N THR A 337 4.89 11.73 16.87
CA THR A 337 5.08 13.10 16.40
C THR A 337 5.48 13.13 14.91
N PRO A 338 4.83 13.97 14.08
CA PRO A 338 5.31 14.28 12.73
C PRO A 338 6.71 14.90 12.75
N LEU A 339 7.53 14.64 11.73
CA LEU A 339 8.87 15.26 11.62
C LEU A 339 8.79 16.76 11.37
N VAL A 340 7.73 17.21 10.69
CA VAL A 340 7.52 18.61 10.36
C VAL A 340 6.12 19.03 10.79
N HIS A 341 6.05 20.13 11.53
CA HIS A 341 4.81 20.86 11.75
C HIS A 341 4.65 21.90 10.65
N VAL A 342 3.47 22.00 10.03
CA VAL A 342 3.16 22.99 8.99
C VAL A 342 1.79 23.60 9.26
N SER A 343 1.67 24.91 9.07
CA SER A 343 0.43 25.65 9.32
C SER A 343 0.24 26.82 8.36
N PRO A 344 -0.98 27.10 7.90
CA PRO A 344 -1.29 28.37 7.27
C PRO A 344 -1.23 29.50 8.31
N VAL A 345 -0.95 30.71 7.85
CA VAL A 345 -1.00 31.94 8.66
C VAL A 345 -2.10 32.85 8.14
N GLY A 346 -2.94 33.33 9.04
CA GLY A 346 -4.01 34.27 8.72
C GLY A 346 -5.11 33.64 7.85
N VAL A 347 -5.78 34.48 7.08
CA VAL A 347 -6.87 34.09 6.17
C VAL A 347 -6.35 34.13 4.74
N TRP A 348 -6.56 33.04 4.01
CA TRP A 348 -6.10 32.89 2.63
C TRP A 348 -7.22 33.20 1.64
N SER A 349 -6.87 33.90 0.57
CA SER A 349 -7.71 34.17 -0.60
C SER A 349 -6.80 34.66 -1.74
N ALA A 350 -7.17 34.44 -2.99
CA ALA A 350 -6.40 34.93 -4.15
C ALA A 350 -6.44 36.47 -4.33
N ASP A 351 -6.96 37.22 -3.36
CA ASP A 351 -6.93 38.69 -3.34
C ASP A 351 -5.59 39.26 -2.83
N GLN A 352 -4.78 38.45 -2.13
CA GLN A 352 -3.51 38.88 -1.53
C GLN A 352 -2.55 37.69 -1.37
N ASP A 353 -1.26 37.98 -1.25
CA ASP A 353 -0.26 36.95 -0.95
C ASP A 353 -0.57 36.32 0.41
N ALA A 354 -0.36 35.02 0.49
CA ALA A 354 -0.60 34.25 1.70
C ALA A 354 0.70 33.80 2.35
N LEU A 355 0.62 33.51 3.64
CA LEU A 355 1.77 33.09 4.42
C LEU A 355 1.51 31.71 5.03
N LEU A 356 2.56 30.90 5.09
CA LEU A 356 2.60 29.67 5.86
C LEU A 356 3.84 29.63 6.74
N THR A 357 3.80 28.80 7.77
CA THR A 357 4.96 28.44 8.57
C THR A 357 5.18 26.95 8.60
N TYR A 358 6.44 26.56 8.74
CA TYR A 358 6.80 25.19 9.09
C TYR A 358 7.95 25.14 10.10
N THR A 359 8.03 24.03 10.82
CA THR A 359 9.03 23.79 11.86
C THR A 359 9.45 22.33 11.84
N ILE A 360 10.75 22.08 11.68
CA ILE A 360 11.34 20.74 11.82
C ILE A 360 11.37 20.38 13.31
N GLN A 361 10.71 19.28 13.68
CA GLN A 361 10.59 18.81 15.07
C GLN A 361 11.74 17.87 15.47
N GLU A 362 12.22 17.08 14.52
CA GLU A 362 13.27 16.08 14.70
C GLU A 362 14.14 16.07 13.44
N ASP A 363 15.45 15.83 13.61
CA ASP A 363 16.38 15.77 12.48
C ASP A 363 16.04 14.64 11.52
N PHE A 364 16.11 14.95 10.23
CA PHE A 364 16.02 13.98 9.15
C PHE A 364 16.83 14.47 7.95
N MET A 365 17.14 13.56 7.02
CA MET A 365 17.80 13.92 5.76
C MET A 365 16.85 14.70 4.85
N SER A 366 16.77 16.01 5.03
CA SER A 366 15.99 16.88 4.15
C SER A 366 16.71 17.13 2.81
N SER A 367 15.93 17.48 1.79
CA SER A 367 16.43 17.79 0.44
C SER A 367 16.14 19.24 0.07
N THR A 368 16.95 19.84 -0.80
CA THR A 368 16.60 21.11 -1.46
C THR A 368 15.40 20.98 -2.39
N TRP A 369 15.04 19.75 -2.74
CA TRP A 369 13.85 19.39 -3.48
C TRP A 369 12.68 19.02 -2.56
N ASP A 370 12.70 19.37 -1.28
CA ASP A 370 11.50 19.24 -0.42
C ASP A 370 10.54 20.41 -0.69
N TRP A 371 9.23 20.16 -0.67
CA TRP A 371 8.20 21.19 -0.92
C TRP A 371 7.04 21.10 0.07
N ILE A 372 6.31 22.20 0.21
CA ILE A 372 5.04 22.27 0.91
C ILE A 372 3.95 22.49 -0.13
N GLY A 373 3.13 21.46 -0.35
CA GLY A 373 1.98 21.54 -1.26
C GLY A 373 0.73 22.04 -0.54
N LEU A 374 -0.09 22.79 -1.26
CA LEU A 374 -1.48 23.11 -0.91
C LEU A 374 -2.39 22.09 -1.57
N TYR A 375 -3.15 21.33 -0.79
CA TYR A 375 -4.03 20.29 -1.28
C TYR A 375 -5.47 20.59 -0.92
N LYS A 376 -6.40 20.39 -1.86
CA LYS A 376 -7.83 20.41 -1.55
C LYS A 376 -8.18 19.21 -0.68
N VAL A 377 -9.05 19.38 0.32
CA VAL A 377 -9.54 18.25 1.13
C VAL A 377 -10.20 17.22 0.21
N GLY A 378 -9.77 15.97 0.31
CA GLY A 378 -10.14 14.90 -0.62
C GLY A 378 -9.15 14.68 -1.77
N PHE A 379 -7.95 15.28 -1.71
CA PHE A 379 -6.85 14.98 -2.63
C PHE A 379 -6.52 13.48 -2.65
N LYS A 380 -6.11 12.96 -3.80
CA LYS A 380 -6.00 11.52 -4.04
C LYS A 380 -4.55 11.03 -3.99
N SER A 381 -3.57 11.91 -4.20
CA SER A 381 -2.13 11.57 -4.16
C SER A 381 -1.27 12.77 -3.75
N ALA A 382 0.00 12.54 -3.41
CA ALA A 382 0.95 13.62 -3.15
C ALA A 382 1.22 14.53 -4.38
N ALA A 383 0.85 14.11 -5.58
CA ALA A 383 0.94 14.91 -6.79
C ALA A 383 -0.30 15.79 -7.05
N ASP A 384 -1.38 15.64 -6.27
CA ASP A 384 -2.65 16.35 -6.44
C ASP A 384 -2.66 17.73 -5.74
N TYR A 385 -1.51 18.40 -5.64
CA TYR A 385 -1.46 19.75 -5.08
C TYR A 385 -2.01 20.77 -6.09
N GLU A 386 -2.63 21.84 -5.59
CA GLU A 386 -3.10 22.98 -6.38
C GLU A 386 -1.95 23.95 -6.68
N THR A 387 -1.11 24.18 -5.67
CA THR A 387 0.17 24.90 -5.76
C THR A 387 1.14 24.34 -4.71
N PHE A 388 2.41 24.72 -4.78
CA PHE A 388 3.42 24.36 -3.81
C PHE A 388 4.47 25.45 -3.66
N VAL A 389 5.18 25.44 -2.54
CA VAL A 389 6.39 26.23 -2.34
C VAL A 389 7.56 25.34 -1.99
N TRP A 390 8.75 25.65 -2.50
CA TRP A 390 9.97 24.95 -2.09
C TRP A 390 10.32 25.29 -0.64
N VAL A 391 10.80 24.29 0.09
CA VAL A 391 11.19 24.45 1.50
C VAL A 391 12.51 25.22 1.61
N ARG A 392 13.49 24.91 0.74
CA ARG A 392 14.87 25.42 0.83
C ARG A 392 15.25 26.27 -0.40
N GLU A 393 16.08 27.28 -0.17
CA GLU A 393 16.92 27.90 -1.21
C GLU A 393 18.42 27.76 -0.89
N ASP A 394 18.88 27.92 0.37
CA ASP A 394 20.32 27.86 0.70
C ASP A 394 20.70 27.08 2.00
N ASP A 395 20.20 27.44 3.20
CA ASP A 395 20.62 26.84 4.50
C ASP A 395 19.54 25.96 5.18
N LEU A 396 19.94 25.07 6.11
CA LEU A 396 19.02 24.24 6.91
C LEU A 396 18.48 25.01 8.12
N PRO A 397 17.16 25.05 8.37
CA PRO A 397 16.62 25.46 9.67
C PRO A 397 17.24 24.65 10.80
N GLU A 398 17.47 25.32 11.93
CA GLU A 398 17.69 24.61 13.19
C GLU A 398 16.42 23.86 13.61
N ILE A 399 16.59 22.76 14.35
CA ILE A 399 15.44 22.06 14.95
C ILE A 399 14.65 23.05 15.81
N ASN A 400 13.32 23.02 15.68
CA ASN A 400 12.38 23.94 16.33
C ASN A 400 12.42 25.40 15.84
N GLU A 401 13.20 25.72 14.81
CA GLU A 401 13.12 27.03 14.16
C GLU A 401 11.80 27.17 13.39
N VAL A 402 11.14 28.32 13.54
CA VAL A 402 9.91 28.64 12.80
C VAL A 402 10.28 29.37 11.53
N ILE A 403 10.15 28.69 10.38
CA ILE A 403 10.36 29.31 9.08
C ILE A 403 9.02 29.77 8.50
N GLN A 404 9.02 30.96 7.91
CA GLN A 404 7.89 31.51 7.16
C GLN A 404 8.18 31.48 5.65
N ARG A 405 7.15 31.15 4.86
CA ARG A 405 7.14 31.22 3.39
C ARG A 405 5.93 31.98 2.90
N SER A 406 6.08 32.63 1.76
CA SER A 406 5.00 33.32 1.05
C SER A 406 4.50 32.45 -0.10
N VAL A 407 3.20 32.44 -0.30
CA VAL A 407 2.54 31.89 -1.49
C VAL A 407 1.97 33.07 -2.26
N GLU A 408 2.35 33.20 -3.53
CA GLU A 408 1.90 34.32 -4.36
C GLU A 408 0.40 34.22 -4.61
N LYS A 409 -0.31 35.34 -4.54
CA LYS A 409 -1.78 35.38 -4.70
C LYS A 409 -2.29 34.73 -6.00
N ASP A 410 -1.50 34.79 -7.07
CA ASP A 410 -1.88 34.31 -8.40
C ASP A 410 -1.81 32.77 -8.48
N GLU A 411 -1.17 32.13 -7.50
CA GLU A 411 -1.13 30.66 -7.34
C GLU A 411 -2.20 30.13 -6.38
N ILE A 412 -2.91 31.02 -5.68
CA ILE A 412 -3.97 30.63 -4.74
C ILE A 412 -5.27 30.37 -5.53
N PRO A 413 -6.00 29.28 -5.23
CA PRO A 413 -7.29 29.02 -5.87
C PRO A 413 -8.27 30.18 -5.75
N LEU A 414 -8.91 30.55 -6.87
CA LEU A 414 -9.91 31.63 -6.92
C LEU A 414 -11.21 31.26 -6.18
N LEU A 415 -11.61 29.99 -6.29
CA LEU A 415 -12.79 29.44 -5.64
C LEU A 415 -12.47 29.10 -4.17
N GLY A 416 -13.41 29.42 -3.29
CA GLY A 416 -13.30 29.03 -1.89
C GLY A 416 -13.38 27.51 -1.71
N GLY A 417 -12.74 27.01 -0.65
CA GLY A 417 -12.78 25.59 -0.33
C GLY A 417 -12.04 25.23 0.96
N GLN A 418 -12.11 23.95 1.34
CA GLN A 418 -11.35 23.38 2.43
C GLN A 418 -10.04 22.79 1.89
N TYR A 419 -8.92 23.15 2.52
CA TYR A 419 -7.57 22.78 2.09
C TYR A 419 -6.72 22.32 3.27
N VAL A 420 -5.60 21.65 2.96
CA VAL A 420 -4.54 21.26 3.89
C VAL A 420 -3.19 21.59 3.28
N LEU A 421 -2.20 21.90 4.11
CA LEU A 421 -0.79 21.99 3.71
C LEU A 421 -0.10 20.66 4.02
N GLY A 422 0.72 20.17 3.09
CA GLY A 422 1.51 18.96 3.27
C GLY A 422 2.98 19.19 2.93
N TYR A 423 3.87 18.95 3.89
CA TYR A 423 5.32 18.92 3.66
C TYR A 423 5.69 17.57 3.06
N TYR A 424 6.21 17.57 1.84
CA TYR A 424 6.71 16.39 1.15
C TYR A 424 8.24 16.35 1.22
N SER A 425 8.78 15.23 1.71
CA SER A 425 10.20 14.96 1.67
C SER A 425 10.56 14.12 0.46
N THR A 426 11.47 14.64 -0.37
CA THR A 426 11.94 13.95 -1.57
C THR A 426 12.78 12.73 -1.23
N ASN A 427 13.62 12.80 -0.20
CA ASN A 427 14.46 11.67 0.20
C ASN A 427 13.62 10.52 0.79
N MET A 428 12.56 10.84 1.54
CA MET A 428 11.66 9.83 2.11
C MET A 428 10.52 9.43 1.18
N GLN A 429 10.37 10.11 0.03
CA GLN A 429 9.28 9.93 -0.94
C GLN A 429 7.88 9.97 -0.29
N SER A 430 7.66 10.87 0.69
CA SER A 430 6.45 10.86 1.52
C SER A 430 6.08 12.24 2.08
N ILE A 431 4.79 12.42 2.42
CA ILE A 431 4.31 13.57 3.19
C ILE A 431 4.63 13.32 4.66
N ILE A 432 5.54 14.10 5.24
CA ILE A 432 6.05 13.92 6.62
C ILE A 432 5.53 14.96 7.62
N GLY A 433 4.70 15.88 7.13
CA GLY A 433 3.98 16.88 7.93
C GLY A 433 2.68 17.27 7.23
N LEU A 434 1.60 17.39 7.98
CA LEU A 434 0.29 17.76 7.46
C LEU A 434 -0.37 18.77 8.42
N SER A 435 -0.93 19.86 7.90
CA SER A 435 -1.66 20.83 8.71
C SER A 435 -3.06 20.33 9.08
N ALA A 436 -3.71 21.01 10.02
CA ALA A 436 -5.17 20.94 10.12
C ALA A 436 -5.82 21.50 8.85
N SER A 437 -7.05 21.08 8.57
CA SER A 437 -7.84 21.65 7.48
C SER A 437 -8.17 23.12 7.75
N PHE A 438 -8.09 23.95 6.72
CA PHE A 438 -8.42 25.38 6.79
C PHE A 438 -9.21 25.83 5.56
N GLN A 439 -9.96 26.91 5.71
CA GLN A 439 -10.76 27.49 4.63
C GLN A 439 -9.93 28.51 3.86
N ILE A 440 -9.88 28.37 2.54
CA ILE A 440 -9.52 29.46 1.62
C ILE A 440 -10.82 30.15 1.20
N LEU A 441 -10.84 31.48 1.30
CA LEU A 441 -12.00 32.28 0.89
C LEU A 441 -11.97 32.54 -0.61
N GLU A 442 -13.15 32.59 -1.20
CA GLU A 442 -13.32 32.99 -2.60
C GLU A 442 -12.79 34.40 -2.83
N SER A 443 -12.12 34.61 -3.97
CA SER A 443 -11.57 35.91 -4.35
C SER A 443 -12.68 36.90 -4.68
N LYS A 444 -12.78 37.97 -3.88
CA LYS A 444 -13.75 39.04 -4.13
C LYS A 444 -13.45 39.74 -5.44
N ARG A 445 -12.16 39.89 -5.78
CA ARG A 445 -11.74 40.51 -7.03
C ARG A 445 -12.17 39.67 -8.23
N ALA A 446 -11.91 38.37 -8.20
CA ALA A 446 -12.28 37.47 -9.29
C ALA A 446 -13.80 37.42 -9.50
N VAL A 447 -14.59 37.46 -8.42
CA VAL A 447 -16.05 37.58 -8.48
C VAL A 447 -16.48 38.89 -9.15
N MET A 448 -15.91 40.04 -8.76
CA MET A 448 -16.23 41.32 -9.40
C MET A 448 -15.83 41.37 -10.88
N GLU A 449 -14.77 40.67 -11.27
CA GLU A 449 -14.27 40.58 -12.64
C GLU A 449 -14.99 39.48 -13.47
N GLY A 450 -15.93 38.74 -12.89
CA GLY A 450 -16.68 37.68 -13.57
C GLY A 450 -15.83 36.46 -13.94
N LEU A 451 -14.70 36.26 -13.27
CA LEU A 451 -13.74 35.15 -13.50
C LEU A 451 -14.14 33.88 -12.75
N VAL A 452 -15.07 33.99 -11.81
CA VAL A 452 -15.64 32.87 -11.06
C VAL A 452 -17.04 32.60 -11.60
N PRO A 453 -17.43 31.35 -11.90
CA PRO A 453 -18.79 31.04 -12.33
C PRO A 453 -19.80 31.58 -11.31
N GLU A 454 -20.79 32.36 -11.76
CA GLU A 454 -21.93 32.68 -10.90
C GLU A 454 -22.61 31.36 -10.52
N ASP A 455 -22.81 31.15 -9.22
CA ASP A 455 -23.49 29.97 -8.70
C ASP A 455 -25.00 30.09 -9.03
N ILE A 456 -25.37 29.79 -10.29
CA ILE A 456 -26.71 30.03 -10.84
C ILE A 456 -27.75 29.07 -10.23
N ASN A 457 -27.36 28.07 -9.43
CA ASN A 457 -28.30 27.18 -8.76
C ASN A 457 -27.87 26.85 -7.34
N GLY A 458 -28.41 27.57 -6.35
CA GLY A 458 -28.28 27.30 -4.92
C GLY A 458 -28.91 25.97 -4.48
N PHE A 459 -28.30 24.85 -4.88
CA PHE A 459 -28.55 23.51 -4.34
C PHE A 459 -27.21 22.88 -3.94
N ASN A 460 -26.72 23.28 -2.77
CA ASN A 460 -26.00 22.42 -1.83
C ASN A 460 -25.91 23.15 -0.48
N LYS A 461 -26.96 22.99 0.32
CA LYS A 461 -26.92 23.14 1.78
C LYS A 461 -26.92 21.77 2.41
#